data_AF-A0A7V9HD64-F1
#
_entry.id   AF-A0A7V9HD64-F1
#
_cell.length_a   1.000
_cell.length_b   1.000
_cell.length_c   1.000
_cell.angle_alpha   90.00
_cell.angle_beta   90.00
_cell.angle_gamma   90.00
#
_symmetry.space_group_name_H-M   'P 1'
#
loop_
_entity.id
_entity.type
_entity.pdbx_description
1 polymer ?
#
loop_
_entity_poly.entity_id
_entity_poly.type
_entity_poly.pdbx_seq_one_letter_code
_entity_poly.pdbx_strand_id
1 'polypeptide(L)' 'VRGRLADLAPADRLCFFDMPRLDVSSSDLRGRVAAGRPVRHLLPDAVTELIAELGLYSAESPATMGSR' A
#
# COMPACT_ATOMS: atom_id res chain seq x y z
N VAL A 1 -3.44 -14.06 -13.92
CA VAL A 1 -4.09 -12.75 -13.65
C VAL A 1 -4.74 -12.20 -14.90
N ARG A 2 -4.00 -11.96 -16.00
CA ARG A 2 -4.53 -11.46 -17.29
C ARG A 2 -5.86 -12.09 -17.73
N GLY A 3 -5.93 -13.42 -17.81
CA GLY A 3 -7.16 -14.12 -18.26
C GLY A 3 -8.40 -13.85 -17.39
N ARG A 4 -8.25 -13.61 -16.08
CA ARG A 4 -9.38 -13.28 -15.20
C ARG A 4 -9.82 -11.82 -15.30
N LEU A 5 -8.90 -10.92 -15.67
CA LEU A 5 -9.18 -9.48 -15.76
C LEU A 5 -9.72 -9.08 -17.13
N ALA A 6 -9.42 -9.87 -18.18
CA ALA A 6 -9.89 -9.62 -19.54
C ALA A 6 -11.42 -9.63 -19.65
N ASP A 7 -12.11 -10.40 -18.82
CA ASP A 7 -13.57 -10.49 -18.82
C ASP A 7 -14.27 -9.38 -18.00
N LEU A 8 -13.50 -8.56 -17.26
CA LEU A 8 -14.06 -7.53 -16.36
C LEU A 8 -14.39 -6.22 -17.06
N ALA A 9 -13.83 -5.96 -18.24
CA ALA A 9 -14.06 -4.73 -18.98
C ALA A 9 -13.83 -4.93 -20.49
N PRO A 10 -14.50 -4.12 -21.33
CA PRO A 10 -14.16 -4.01 -22.75
C PRO A 10 -12.67 -3.71 -22.97
N ALA A 11 -12.11 -4.23 -24.07
CA ALA A 11 -10.67 -4.17 -24.34
C ALA A 11 -10.09 -2.75 -24.43
N ASP A 12 -10.90 -1.75 -24.78
CA ASP A 12 -10.53 -0.34 -24.84
C ASP A 12 -10.44 0.34 -23.45
N ARG A 13 -10.92 -0.34 -22.40
CA ARG A 13 -10.88 0.16 -21.00
C ARG A 13 -9.85 -0.57 -20.13
N LEU A 14 -9.15 -1.57 -20.67
CA LEU A 14 -8.18 -2.39 -19.95
C LEU A 14 -6.85 -2.46 -20.73
N CYS A 15 -5.84 -1.74 -20.25
CA CYS A 15 -4.51 -1.77 -20.83
C CYS A 15 -3.54 -2.55 -19.94
N PHE A 16 -2.91 -3.58 -20.50
CA PHE A 16 -1.80 -4.28 -19.85
C PHE A 16 -0.48 -3.76 -20.39
N PHE A 17 0.46 -3.50 -19.48
CA PHE A 17 1.81 -3.07 -19.80
C PHE A 17 2.82 -3.86 -18.97
N ASP A 18 4.06 -3.89 -19.45
CA ASP A 18 5.16 -4.53 -18.73
C ASP A 18 5.70 -3.58 -17.66
N MET A 19 5.90 -4.11 -16.46
CA MET A 19 6.38 -3.35 -15.31
C MET A 19 7.47 -4.17 -14.62
N PRO A 20 8.60 -3.55 -14.21
CA PRO A 20 9.56 -4.22 -13.36
C PRO A 20 8.90 -4.66 -12.05
N ARG A 21 9.45 -5.73 -11.48
CA ARG A 21 9.00 -6.20 -10.16
C ARG A 21 9.36 -5.16 -9.11
N LEU A 22 8.35 -4.68 -8.39
CA LEU A 22 8.52 -3.77 -7.26
C LEU A 22 8.44 -4.58 -5.95
N ASP A 23 9.47 -4.48 -5.12
CA ASP A 23 9.52 -5.06 -3.77
C ASP A 23 9.00 -4.08 -2.72
N VAL A 24 7.86 -3.47 -2.99
CA VAL A 24 7.15 -2.58 -2.05
C VAL A 24 5.65 -2.83 -2.16
N SER A 25 4.96 -2.89 -1.01
CA SER A 25 3.51 -3.00 -0.95
C SER A 25 2.96 -2.19 0.22
N SER A 26 1.74 -1.66 0.09
CA SER A 26 1.11 -0.90 1.16
C SER A 26 0.91 -1.72 2.43
N SER A 27 0.69 -3.04 2.32
CA SER A 27 0.56 -3.92 3.48
C SER A 27 1.87 -4.03 4.27
N ASP A 28 3.00 -4.18 3.57
CA ASP A 28 4.33 -4.21 4.19
C ASP A 28 4.69 -2.85 4.81
N LEU A 29 4.35 -1.74 4.14
CA LEU A 29 4.55 -0.39 4.67
C LEU A 29 3.77 -0.13 5.95
N ARG A 30 2.47 -0.43 5.97
CA ARG A 30 1.65 -0.29 7.19
C ARG A 30 2.20 -1.15 8.33
N GLY A 31 2.63 -2.38 8.01
CA GLY A 31 3.26 -3.27 9.00
C GLY A 31 4.58 -2.72 9.55
N ARG A 32 5.42 -2.09 8.70
CA ARG A 32 6.64 -1.41 9.15
C ARG A 32 6.32 -0.24 10.09
N VAL A 33 5.38 0.62 9.72
CA VAL A 33 4.96 1.76 10.55
C VAL A 33 4.43 1.29 11.90
N ALA A 34 3.53 0.30 11.92
CA ALA A 34 2.99 -0.28 13.15
C ALA A 34 4.08 -0.87 14.07
N ALA A 35 5.14 -1.42 13.48
CA ALA A 35 6.28 -1.99 14.19
C ALA A 35 7.39 -0.96 14.53
N GLY A 36 7.18 0.34 14.27
CA GLY A 36 8.19 1.39 14.48
C GLY A 36 9.44 1.24 13.59
N ARG A 37 9.33 0.52 12.47
CA ARG A 37 10.44 0.30 11.53
C ARG A 37 10.52 1.45 10.52
N PRO A 38 11.74 1.86 10.12
CA PRO A 38 11.91 2.95 9.17
C PRO A 38 11.32 2.63 7.79
N VAL A 39 10.64 3.61 7.19
CA VAL A 39 10.05 3.55 5.83
C VAL A 39 10.68 4.54 4.85
N ARG A 40 11.77 5.21 5.24
CA ARG A 40 12.52 6.14 4.38
C ARG A 40 12.89 5.49 3.05
N HIS A 41 12.83 6.26 1.97
CA HIS A 41 13.07 5.81 0.59
C HIS A 41 12.05 4.83 0.00
N LEU A 42 11.08 4.34 0.77
CA LEU A 42 9.96 3.55 0.23
C LEU A 42 8.78 4.45 -0.17
N LEU A 43 8.72 5.66 0.40
CA LEU A 43 7.74 6.70 0.15
C LEU A 43 8.46 8.06 0.01
N PRO A 44 7.81 9.05 -0.61
CA PRO A 44 8.22 10.45 -0.49
C PRO A 44 8.20 10.93 0.98
N ASP A 45 9.07 11.88 1.32
CA ASP A 45 9.21 12.39 2.69
C ASP A 45 7.92 13.02 3.22
N ALA A 46 7.23 13.81 2.39
CA ALA A 46 5.94 14.43 2.73
C ALA A 46 4.86 13.40 3.14
N VAL A 47 4.91 12.17 2.62
CA VAL A 47 3.99 11.10 3.01
C VAL A 47 4.37 10.52 4.38
N THR A 48 5.67 10.44 4.68
CA THR A 48 6.16 10.01 5.99
C THR A 48 5.77 11.01 7.08
N GLU A 49 5.88 12.31 6.78
CA GLU A 49 5.43 13.39 7.65
C GLU A 49 3.92 13.29 7.92
N LEU A 50 3.11 13.12 6.86
CA LEU A 50 1.66 12.96 6.99
C LEU A 50 1.27 11.76 7.87
N ILE A 51 1.96 10.62 7.71
CA ILE A 51 1.73 9.43 8.55
C ILE A 51 2.01 9.75 10.03
N ALA A 52 3.07 10.49 10.33
CA ALA A 52 3.43 10.87 11.68
C ALA A 52 2.44 11.89 12.28
N GLU A 53 2.11 12.95 11.54
CA GLU A 53 1.19 14.02 11.98
C GLU A 53 -0.21 13.49 12.29
N LEU A 54 -0.71 12.57 11.44
CA LEU A 54 -2.04 11.98 11.59
C LEU A 54 -2.03 10.70 12.46
N GLY A 55 -0.88 10.25 12.93
CA GLY A 55 -0.74 9.02 13.71
C GLY A 55 -1.21 7.76 12.99
N LEU A 56 -1.11 7.71 11.66
CA LEU A 56 -1.65 6.62 10.84
C LEU A 56 -0.86 5.32 11.05
N TYR A 57 -1.58 4.20 11.06
CA TYR A 57 -1.00 2.85 11.10
C TYR A 57 -0.16 2.54 12.35
N SER A 58 -0.25 3.38 13.38
CA SER A 58 0.23 3.07 14.72
C SER A 58 -0.61 1.95 15.36
N ALA A 59 -0.03 1.19 16.29
CA ALA A 59 -0.73 0.09 16.97
C ALA A 59 -1.98 0.56 17.74
N GLU A 60 -2.05 1.85 18.08
CA GLU A 60 -3.19 2.50 18.73
C GLU A 60 -4.24 3.04 17.75
N SER A 61 -4.01 2.94 16.43
CA SER A 61 -4.99 3.37 15.44
C SER A 61 -6.21 2.46 15.46
N PRO A 62 -7.44 2.99 15.70
CA PRO A 62 -8.64 2.19 15.98
C PRO A 62 -9.09 1.28 14.83
N ALA A 63 -8.51 1.42 13.63
CA ALA A 63 -8.77 0.54 12.49
C ALA A 63 -8.15 -0.85 12.63
N THR A 64 -7.20 -1.07 13.54
CA THR A 64 -6.57 -2.39 13.78
C THR A 64 -7.41 -3.26 14.74
N MET A 65 -8.34 -2.65 15.49
CA MET A 65 -9.25 -3.31 16.44
C MET A 65 -10.51 -3.87 15.75
N GLY A 66 -10.34 -4.64 14.67
CA GLY A 66 -11.47 -5.07 13.84
C GLY A 66 -11.24 -6.34 13.04
N SER A 67 -10.74 -7.40 13.67
CA SER A 67 -10.92 -8.79 13.20
C SER A 67 -10.49 -9.78 14.29
N ARG A 68 -11.39 -10.03 15.24
CA ARG A 68 -11.40 -11.23 16.08
C ARG A 68 -12.84 -11.63 16.36
#